data_AF-A0A528FIS3-F1
#
_entry.id   AF-A0A528FIS3-F1
#
_cell.length_a   1.000
_cell.length_b   1.000
_cell.length_c   1.000
_cell.angle_alpha   90.00
_cell.angle_beta   90.00
_cell.angle_gamma   90.00
#
_symmetry.space_group_name_H-M   'P 1'
#
loop_
_entity.id
_entity.type
_entity.pdbx_description
1 polymer ?
#
loop_
_entity_poly.entity_id
_entity_poly.type
_entity_poly.pdbx_seq_one_letter_code
_entity_poly.pdbx_strand_id
1 'polypeptide(L)' 'VIFGEGPLAAELRTYAQESGTAADVLFAGYVNDPAACYAAADLFVLSSTSEGFGNVLVEAMAAGVPVISTDAPHG' A
#
# COMPACT_ATOMS: atom_id res chain seq x y z
N VAL A 1 4.82 5.64 1.82
CA VAL A 1 4.45 5.96 0.41
C VAL A 1 3.25 5.13 0.03
N ILE A 2 2.26 5.71 -0.66
CA ILE A 2 1.08 5.01 -1.16
C ILE A 2 1.09 5.07 -2.69
N PHE A 3 1.10 3.90 -3.33
CA PHE A 3 1.03 3.75 -4.78
C PHE A 3 -0.38 3.39 -5.22
N GLY A 4 -0.70 3.69 -6.48
CA GLY A 4 -2.01 3.46 -7.08
C GLY A 4 -2.91 4.69 -7.12
N GLU A 5 -4.08 4.48 -7.71
CA GLU A 5 -5.13 5.49 -7.88
C GLU A 5 -6.47 4.86 -7.57
N GLY A 6 -7.48 5.68 -7.25
CA GLY A 6 -8.81 5.18 -6.97
C GLY A 6 -9.78 6.27 -6.50
N PRO A 7 -11.06 5.91 -6.35
CA PRO A 7 -12.13 6.86 -5.98
C PRO A 7 -11.89 7.50 -4.60
N LEU A 8 -11.18 6.82 -3.71
CA LEU A 8 -10.89 7.30 -2.35
C LEU A 8 -9.66 8.22 -2.27
N ALA A 9 -8.98 8.54 -3.38
CA ALA A 9 -7.75 9.32 -3.34
C ALA A 9 -7.91 10.71 -2.73
N ALA A 10 -9.05 11.37 -2.97
CA ALA A 10 -9.34 12.68 -2.35
C ALA A 10 -9.57 12.56 -0.84
N GLU A 11 -10.38 11.57 -0.44
CA GLU A 11 -10.70 11.30 0.97
C GLU A 11 -9.45 10.96 1.79
N LEU A 12 -8.57 10.11 1.26
CA LEU A 12 -7.32 9.75 1.92
C LEU A 12 -6.38 10.95 2.10
N ARG A 13 -6.34 11.88 1.14
CA ARG A 13 -5.57 13.11 1.26
C ARG A 13 -6.13 14.02 2.35
N THR A 14 -7.45 14.18 2.41
CA THR A 14 -8.11 14.92 3.50
C THR A 14 -7.82 14.27 4.85
N TYR A 15 -7.96 12.95 4.95
CA TYR A 15 -7.68 12.21 6.18
C TYR A 15 -6.22 12.38 6.63
N ALA A 16 -5.25 12.36 5.71
CA ALA A 16 -3.84 12.61 6.04
C ALA A 16 -3.63 14.04 6.60
N GLN A 17 -4.35 15.03 6.08
CA GLN A 17 -4.31 16.40 6.60
C GLN A 17 -4.92 16.48 8.01
N GLU A 18 -6.11 15.91 8.20
CA GLU A 18 -6.84 15.93 9.48
C GLU A 18 -6.12 15.16 10.58
N SER A 19 -5.46 14.05 10.23
CA SER A 19 -4.66 13.23 11.16
C SER A 19 -3.27 13.82 11.46
N GLY A 20 -2.88 14.90 10.78
CA GLY A 20 -1.55 15.52 10.95
C GLY A 20 -0.40 14.72 10.34
N THR A 21 -0.68 13.73 9.49
CA THR A 21 0.32 12.85 8.86
C THR A 21 0.70 13.25 7.45
N ALA A 22 0.08 14.30 6.89
CA ALA A 22 0.26 14.71 5.50
C ALA A 22 1.72 14.99 5.10
N ALA A 23 2.59 15.40 6.03
CA ALA A 23 4.00 15.63 5.76
C ALA A 23 4.80 14.31 5.54
N ASP A 24 4.30 13.20 6.08
CA ASP A 24 4.96 11.89 6.07
C ASP A 24 4.36 10.94 5.00
N VAL A 25 3.27 11.35 4.34
CA VAL A 25 2.57 10.53 3.35
C VAL A 25 2.80 11.07 1.94
N LEU A 26 3.56 10.33 1.15
CA LEU A 26 3.68 10.53 -0.30
C LEU A 26 2.63 9.68 -1.05
N PHE A 27 1.69 10.34 -1.73
CA PHE A 27 0.78 9.71 -2.71
C PHE A 27 1.45 9.69 -4.09
N ALA A 28 2.08 8.57 -4.45
CA ALA A 28 2.93 8.45 -5.63
C ALA A 28 2.16 8.17 -6.94
N GLY A 29 0.86 7.85 -6.86
CA GLY A 29 0.03 7.54 -8.02
C GLY A 29 0.33 6.16 -8.62
N TYR A 30 -0.19 5.91 -9.82
CA TYR A 30 -0.01 4.63 -10.51
C TYR A 30 1.44 4.42 -10.97
N VAL A 31 1.93 3.19 -10.79
CA VAL A 31 3.23 2.72 -11.27
C VAL A 31 3.02 1.48 -12.11
N ASN A 32 3.64 1.42 -13.29
CA ASN A 32 3.52 0.29 -14.20
C ASN A 32 4.28 -0.95 -13.70
N ASP A 33 5.52 -0.76 -13.24
CA ASP A 33 6.37 -1.82 -12.68
C ASP A 33 6.73 -1.50 -11.22
N PRO A 34 6.09 -2.16 -10.24
CA PRO A 34 6.30 -1.88 -8.83
C PRO A 34 7.54 -2.56 -8.24
N ALA A 35 8.32 -3.36 -9.01
CA ALA A 35 9.44 -4.13 -8.47
C ALA A 35 10.47 -3.23 -7.74
N ALA A 36 10.80 -2.08 -8.33
CA ALA A 36 11.70 -1.11 -7.72
C ALA A 36 11.10 -0.45 -6.47
N CYS A 37 9.77 -0.33 -6.39
CA CYS A 37 9.08 0.22 -5.24
C CYS A 37 9.19 -0.72 -4.04
N TYR A 38 9.00 -2.03 -4.25
CA TYR A 38 9.19 -3.03 -3.20
C TYR A 38 10.65 -3.06 -2.73
N ALA A 39 11.61 -3.14 -3.66
CA ALA A 39 13.03 -3.17 -3.31
C ALA A 39 13.53 -1.94 -2.52
N ALA A 40 12.85 -0.80 -2.65
CA ALA A 40 13.15 0.42 -1.91
C ALA A 40 12.39 0.55 -0.58
N ALA A 41 11.48 -0.36 -0.24
CA ALA A 41 10.64 -0.30 0.94
C ALA A 41 11.24 -1.11 2.11
N ASP A 42 11.23 -0.54 3.30
CA ASP A 42 11.59 -1.25 4.54
C ASP A 42 10.46 -2.20 5.03
N LEU A 43 9.22 -1.92 4.63
CA LEU A 43 8.01 -2.62 5.05
C LEU A 43 6.89 -2.43 4.01
N PHE A 44 6.13 -3.49 3.73
CA PHE A 44 4.91 -3.42 2.94
C PHE A 44 3.68 -3.62 3.82
N VAL A 45 2.65 -2.80 3.62
CA VAL A 45 1.40 -2.85 4.40
C VAL A 45 0.22 -3.02 3.46
N LEU A 46 -0.61 -4.03 3.72
CA LEU A 46 -1.90 -4.24 3.06
C LEU A 46 -3.03 -4.24 4.08
N SER A 47 -3.83 -3.17 4.10
CA SER A 47 -4.95 -3.02 5.03
C SER A 47 -6.30 -3.47 4.44
N SER A 48 -6.26 -4.38 3.46
CA SER A 48 -7.45 -4.84 2.74
C SER A 48 -8.28 -5.81 3.58
N THR A 49 -9.59 -5.61 3.66
CA THR A 49 -10.49 -6.47 4.44
C THR A 49 -11.04 -7.66 3.64
N SER A 50 -10.77 -7.69 2.33
CA SER A 50 -11.15 -8.79 1.43
C SER A 50 -10.11 -8.86 0.32
N GLU A 51 -9.50 -10.03 0.15
CA GLU A 51 -8.56 -10.28 -0.93
C GLU A 51 -9.05 -11.47 -1.76
N GLY A 52 -8.51 -11.62 -2.97
CA GLY A 52 -8.64 -12.87 -3.71
C GLY A 52 -7.49 -13.81 -3.37
N PHE A 53 -6.28 -13.36 -3.72
CA PHE A 53 -5.04 -14.06 -3.40
C PHE A 53 -3.98 -13.14 -2.76
N GLY A 54 -4.09 -11.81 -2.95
CA GLY A 54 -3.09 -10.86 -2.47
C GLY A 54 -1.79 -10.90 -3.27
N ASN A 55 -1.83 -10.79 -4.61
CA ASN A 55 -0.64 -10.82 -5.47
C ASN A 55 0.47 -9.87 -4.98
N VAL A 56 0.09 -8.66 -4.55
CA VAL A 56 1.02 -7.63 -4.05
C VAL A 56 1.73 -8.06 -2.75
N LEU A 57 1.12 -8.91 -1.92
CA LEU A 57 1.81 -9.51 -0.76
C LEU A 57 2.91 -10.47 -1.24
N VAL A 58 2.59 -11.33 -2.21
CA VAL A 58 3.55 -12.29 -2.77
C VAL A 58 4.70 -11.58 -3.46
N GLU A 59 4.42 -10.52 -4.21
CA GLU A 59 5.44 -9.68 -4.84
C GLU A 59 6.35 -9.01 -3.81
N ALA A 60 5.78 -8.42 -2.75
CA ALA A 60 6.56 -7.81 -1.67
C ALA A 60 7.44 -8.83 -0.93
N MET A 61 6.88 -10.01 -0.60
CA MET A 61 7.64 -11.10 0.03
C MET A 61 8.75 -11.63 -0.89
N ALA A 62 8.49 -11.74 -2.20
CA ALA A 62 9.49 -12.16 -3.18
C ALA A 62 10.64 -11.13 -3.31
N ALA A 63 10.35 -9.84 -3.09
CA ALA A 63 11.35 -8.79 -3.02
C ALA A 63 12.12 -8.76 -1.67
N GLY A 64 11.80 -9.66 -0.73
CA GLY A 64 12.44 -9.73 0.59
C GLY A 64 11.92 -8.68 1.58
N VAL A 65 10.80 -8.04 1.28
CA VAL A 65 10.22 -7.00 2.13
C VAL A 65 9.31 -7.64 3.19
N PRO A 66 9.50 -7.34 4.48
CA PRO A 66 8.57 -7.77 5.52
C PRO A 66 7.16 -7.21 5.27
N VAL A 67 6.13 -8.02 5.52
CA VAL A 67 4.73 -7.65 5.26
C VAL A 67 3.93 -7.54 6.57
N ILE A 68 3.07 -6.52 6.65
CA ILE A 68 1.97 -6.43 7.62
C ILE A 68 0.66 -6.45 6.83
N SER A 69 -0.22 -7.38 7.16
CA SER A 69 -1.54 -7.48 6.55
C SER A 69 -2.61 -7.57 7.63
N THR A 70 -3.80 -7.08 7.30
CA THR A 70 -5.04 -7.46 7.99
C THR A 70 -5.27 -8.97 7.88
N ASP A 71 -5.85 -9.56 8.93
CA ASP A 71 -6.37 -10.93 8.91
C ASP A 71 -7.69 -10.95 8.12
N ALA A 72 -7.56 -10.98 6.79
CA ALA A 72 -8.71 -11.05 5.89
C ALA A 72 -9.27 -12.48 5.94
N PRO A 73 -10.53 -12.67 6.38
CA PRO A 73 -11.07 -14.01 6.61
C PRO A 73 -11.31 -14.78 5.32
N HIS A 74 -11.25 -14.12 4.15
CA HIS A 74 -11.58 -14.67 2.85
C HIS A 74 -10.54 -14.24 1.81
N GLY A 75 -10.12 -15.25 1.02
CA GLY A 75 -9.59 -15.15 -0.35
C GLY A 75 -10.68 -15.55 -1.34
#